data_AF-A0A679HEL4-F1
#
_entry.id   AF-A0A679HEL4-F1
#
_cell.length_a   1.000
_cell.length_b   1.000
_cell.length_c   1.000
_cell.angle_alpha   90.00
_cell.angle_beta   90.00
_cell.angle_gamma   90.00
#
_symmetry.space_group_name_H-M   'P 1'
#
loop_
_entity.id
_entity.type
_entity.pdbx_description
1 polymer ?
#
loop_
_entity_poly.entity_id
_entity_poly.type
_entity_poly.pdbx_seq_one_letter_code
_entity_poly.pdbx_strand_id
1 'polypeptide(L)'
;MPTIDDLQSPKYLVEIVIDVAGNTLLFTPFGYLINCVSGSRARAPGRQLLLAGCAGILLSCSIEYYQVYCHNRFPSLFDVVTNTSGSLLGARIAWLRGQAAPDDLRARTASPASRAIRS
;
A
#
# COMPACT_ATOMS: atom_id res chain seq x y z
N MET A 1 -6.96 -28.89 4.19
CA MET A 1 -5.60 -28.77 4.73
C MET A 1 -4.68 -29.53 3.77
N PRO A 2 -3.71 -28.86 3.13
CA PRO A 2 -2.78 -29.51 2.21
C PRO A 2 -1.90 -30.54 2.95
N THR A 3 -1.55 -31.64 2.28
CA THR A 3 -0.63 -32.67 2.79
C THR A 3 0.84 -32.31 2.53
N ILE A 4 1.79 -32.99 3.17
CA ILE A 4 3.23 -32.70 2.95
C ILE A 4 3.66 -32.94 1.50
N ASP A 5 2.99 -33.87 0.82
CA ASP A 5 3.21 -34.15 -0.59
C ASP A 5 2.69 -33.02 -1.50
N ASP A 6 1.62 -32.33 -1.07
CA ASP A 6 1.10 -31.14 -1.76
C ASP A 6 2.08 -29.97 -1.67
N LEU A 7 2.78 -29.80 -0.54
CA LEU A 7 3.77 -28.73 -0.36
C LEU A 7 4.95 -28.81 -1.33
N GLN A 8 5.27 -30.01 -1.84
CA GLN A 8 6.36 -30.23 -2.80
C GLN A 8 5.88 -30.15 -4.26
N SER A 9 4.58 -30.05 -4.48
CA SER A 9 4.02 -29.94 -5.82
C SER A 9 4.29 -28.54 -6.38
N PRO A 10 4.85 -28.42 -7.61
CA PRO A 10 5.13 -27.13 -8.24
C PRO A 10 3.88 -26.25 -8.38
N LYS A 11 2.69 -26.86 -8.46
CA LYS A 11 1.43 -26.14 -8.60
C LYS A 11 1.10 -25.33 -7.35
N TYR A 12 1.29 -25.91 -6.16
CA TYR A 12 1.03 -25.21 -4.89
C TYR A 12 1.99 -24.03 -4.68
N LEU A 13 3.26 -24.20 -5.04
CA LEU A 13 4.23 -23.09 -4.97
C LEU A 13 3.82 -21.93 -5.88
N VAL A 14 3.34 -22.24 -7.09
CA VAL A 14 2.85 -21.22 -8.02
C VAL A 14 1.59 -20.54 -7.48
N GLU A 15 0.65 -21.29 -6.92
CA GLU A 15 -0.56 -20.73 -6.28
C GLU A 15 -0.21 -19.78 -5.13
N ILE A 16 0.68 -20.19 -4.21
CA ILE A 16 1.13 -19.34 -3.10
C ILE A 16 1.77 -18.06 -3.63
N VAL A 17 2.64 -18.15 -4.64
CA VAL A 17 3.30 -16.96 -5.22
C VAL A 17 2.29 -16.04 -5.87
N ILE A 18 1.31 -16.58 -6.60
CA ILE A 18 0.24 -15.80 -7.25
C ILE A 18 -0.62 -15.11 -6.20
N ASP A 19 -1.02 -15.81 -5.13
CA ASP A 19 -1.84 -15.24 -4.05
C ASP A 19 -1.09 -14.12 -3.33
N VAL A 20 0.17 -14.37 -2.94
CA VAL A 20 1.03 -13.37 -2.29
C VAL A 20 1.23 -12.13 -3.18
N ALA A 21 1.59 -12.35 -4.45
CA ALA A 21 1.83 -11.27 -5.40
C ALA A 21 0.53 -10.51 -5.69
N GLY A 22 -0.57 -11.22 -5.92
CA GLY A 22 -1.88 -10.65 -6.22
C GLY A 22 -2.39 -9.77 -5.08
N ASN A 23 -2.41 -10.30 -3.86
CA ASN A 23 -2.83 -9.58 -2.65
C ASN A 23 -1.98 -8.33 -2.41
N THR A 24 -0.65 -8.47 -2.52
CA THR A 24 0.28 -7.34 -2.33
C THR A 24 0.09 -6.27 -3.41
N LEU A 25 0.03 -6.66 -4.69
CA LEU A 25 -0.12 -5.74 -5.82
C LEU A 25 -1.48 -5.04 -5.81
N LEU A 26 -2.54 -5.73 -5.38
CA LEU A 26 -3.89 -5.18 -5.27
C LEU A 26 -4.00 -4.11 -4.17
N PHE A 27 -3.36 -4.34 -3.03
CA PHE A 27 -3.40 -3.39 -1.90
C PHE A 27 -2.37 -2.25 -2.02
N THR A 28 -1.36 -2.38 -2.87
CA THR A 28 -0.39 -1.31 -3.16
C THR A 28 -1.04 0.00 -3.63
N PRO A 29 -1.91 0.04 -4.66
CA PRO A 29 -2.59 1.27 -5.06
C PRO A 29 -3.52 1.81 -3.96
N PHE A 30 -4.14 0.94 -3.17
CA PHE A 30 -4.98 1.36 -2.03
C PHE A 30 -4.17 2.16 -0.99
N GLY A 31 -3.05 1.61 -0.52
CA GLY A 31 -2.18 2.31 0.44
C GLY A 31 -1.55 3.58 -0.12
N TYR A 32 -1.24 3.59 -1.43
CA TYR A 32 -0.78 4.77 -2.15
C TYR A 32 -1.83 5.90 -2.09
N LEU A 33 -3.08 5.58 -2.41
CA LEU A 33 -4.19 6.55 -2.42
C LEU A 33 -4.52 7.07 -1.02
N ILE A 34 -4.53 6.21 0.00
CA ILE A 34 -4.70 6.62 1.41
C ILE A 34 -3.70 7.72 1.77
N ASN A 35 -2.44 7.54 1.35
CA ASN A 35 -1.40 8.52 1.64
C ASN A 35 -1.60 9.83 0.84
N CYS A 36 -1.96 9.74 -0.44
CA CYS A 36 -2.24 10.92 -1.26
C CYS A 36 -3.43 11.74 -0.75
N VAL A 37 -4.52 11.09 -0.36
CA VAL A 37 -5.76 11.74 0.11
C VAL A 37 -5.63 12.29 1.53
N SER A 38 -4.76 11.69 2.36
CA SER A 38 -4.48 12.19 3.72
C SER A 38 -3.86 13.60 3.74
N GLY A 39 -3.64 14.22 2.56
CA GLY A 39 -3.37 15.66 2.38
C GLY A 39 -2.07 16.13 3.01
N SER A 40 -1.33 15.21 3.60
CA SER A 40 -0.21 15.49 4.44
C SER A 40 1.02 15.48 3.56
N ARG A 41 1.35 16.67 3.05
CA ARG A 41 2.74 17.10 2.80
C ARG A 41 3.57 17.12 4.11
N ALA A 42 3.11 16.39 5.14
CA ALA A 42 3.55 16.47 6.51
C ALA A 42 4.66 15.45 6.74
N ARG A 43 5.70 15.97 7.39
CA ARG A 43 7.01 15.38 7.68
C ARG A 43 6.97 14.15 8.61
N ALA A 44 5.81 13.48 8.76
CA ALA A 44 5.58 12.41 9.72
C ALA A 44 5.25 11.07 9.01
N PRO A 45 6.25 10.40 8.41
CA PRO A 45 6.06 9.14 7.68
C PRO A 45 5.42 8.05 8.55
N GLY A 46 5.69 8.04 9.86
CA GLY A 46 5.11 7.06 10.79
C GLY A 46 3.58 7.11 10.85
N ARG A 47 2.96 8.31 10.84
CA ARG A 47 1.50 8.43 10.89
C ARG A 47 0.84 7.91 9.61
N GLN A 48 1.45 8.16 8.46
CA GLN A 48 0.94 7.71 7.17
C GLN A 48 1.02 6.20 7.03
N LEU A 49 2.15 5.60 7.44
CA LEU A 49 2.32 4.15 7.47
C LEU A 49 1.35 3.50 8.45
N LEU A 50 1.15 4.08 9.64
CA LEU A 50 0.17 3.58 10.60
C LEU A 50 -1.26 3.60 10.03
N LEU A 51 -1.68 4.73 9.44
CA LEU A 51 -3.00 4.85 8.82
C LEU A 51 -3.19 3.85 7.67
N ALA A 52 -2.19 3.71 6.79
CA ALA A 52 -2.25 2.74 5.68
C ALA A 52 -2.26 1.29 6.18
N GLY A 53 -1.48 0.98 7.22
CA GLY A 53 -1.46 -0.33 7.87
C GLY A 53 -2.81 -0.67 8.52
N CYS A 54 -3.36 0.22 9.34
CA CYS A 54 -4.66 0.02 9.98
C CYS A 54 -5.79 -0.10 8.95
N ALA A 55 -5.80 0.74 7.92
CA ALA A 55 -6.78 0.66 6.84
C ALA A 55 -6.64 -0.64 6.04
N GLY A 56 -5.40 -1.08 5.77
CA GLY A 56 -5.11 -2.35 5.11
C GLY A 56 -5.58 -3.56 5.91
N ILE A 57 -5.29 -3.60 7.22
CA ILE A 57 -5.78 -4.64 8.13
C ILE A 57 -7.30 -4.65 8.15
N LEU A 58 -7.94 -3.50 8.34
CA LEU A 58 -9.40 -3.40 8.44
C LEU A 58 -10.09 -3.87 7.16
N LEU A 59 -9.60 -3.42 6.00
CA LEU A 59 -10.14 -3.84 4.71
C LEU A 59 -9.90 -5.33 4.49
N SER A 60 -8.71 -5.84 4.78
CA SER A 60 -8.42 -7.26 4.60
C SER A 60 -9.26 -8.13 5.52
N CYS A 61 -9.38 -7.79 6.81
CA CYS A 61 -10.24 -8.53 7.73
C CYS A 61 -11.71 -8.50 7.30
N SER A 62 -12.15 -7.42 6.68
CA SER A 62 -13.52 -7.32 6.12
C SER A 62 -13.70 -8.25 4.92
N ILE A 63 -12.68 -8.39 4.07
CA ILE A 63 -12.67 -9.37 2.96
C ILE A 63 -12.66 -10.80 3.52
N GLU A 64 -11.77 -11.11 4.46
CA GLU A 64 -11.71 -12.43 5.12
C GLU A 64 -13.03 -12.79 5.79
N TYR A 65 -13.63 -11.84 6.49
CA TYR A 65 -14.94 -12.02 7.11
C TYR A 65 -16.04 -12.30 6.07
N TYR A 66 -16.02 -11.58 4.94
CA TYR A 66 -16.94 -11.85 3.84
C TYR A 66 -16.75 -13.25 3.24
N GLN A 67 -15.50 -13.74 3.16
CA GLN A 67 -15.20 -15.07 2.65
C GLN A 67 -15.79 -16.20 3.51
N VAL A 68 -16.06 -15.98 4.80
CA VAL A 68 -16.78 -16.96 5.67
C VAL A 68 -18.14 -17.35 5.07
N TYR A 69 -18.78 -16.44 4.34
CA TYR A 69 -20.07 -16.67 3.70
C TYR A 69 -19.95 -17.24 2.27
N CYS A 70 -18.73 -17.39 1.75
CA CYS A 70 -18.45 -17.90 0.42
C CYS A 70 -18.11 -19.39 0.48
N HIS A 71 -18.94 -20.25 -0.12
CA HIS A 71 -18.79 -21.71 -0.06
C HIS A 71 -17.48 -22.27 -0.66
N ASN A 72 -16.73 -21.47 -1.43
CA ASN A 72 -15.52 -21.91 -2.14
C ASN A 72 -14.25 -21.12 -1.74
N ARG A 73 -14.30 -20.33 -0.66
CA ARG A 73 -13.16 -19.55 -0.18
C ARG A 73 -12.95 -19.82 1.30
N PHE A 74 -11.68 -19.97 1.70
CA PHE A 74 -11.30 -20.16 3.09
C PHE A 74 -10.58 -18.91 3.58
N PRO A 75 -11.03 -18.33 4.71
CA PRO A 75 -10.34 -17.20 5.29
C PRO A 75 -8.89 -17.55 5.65
N SER A 76 -7.96 -16.66 5.33
CA SER A 76 -6.52 -16.86 5.45
C SER A 76 -5.85 -15.68 6.17
N LEU A 77 -5.13 -15.97 7.25
CA LEU A 77 -4.28 -14.97 7.91
C LEU A 77 -3.14 -14.50 7.00
N PHE A 78 -2.70 -15.33 6.05
CA PHE A 78 -1.68 -14.95 5.08
C PHE A 78 -2.18 -13.83 4.14
N ASP A 79 -3.47 -13.82 3.82
CA ASP A 79 -4.07 -12.77 2.99
C ASP A 79 -4.06 -11.43 3.73
N VAL A 80 -4.39 -11.43 5.03
CA VAL A 80 -4.28 -10.23 5.89
C VAL A 80 -2.86 -9.68 5.92
N VAL A 81 -1.85 -10.54 6.05
CA VAL A 81 -0.45 -10.12 6.09
C VAL A 81 0.00 -9.55 4.74
N THR A 82 -0.33 -10.22 3.64
CA THR A 82 0.09 -9.81 2.28
C THR A 82 -0.62 -8.53 1.83
N ASN A 83 -1.93 -8.41 2.08
CA ASN A 83 -2.72 -7.21 1.84
C ASN A 83 -2.20 -6.02 2.65
N THR A 84 -1.94 -6.21 3.94
CA THR A 84 -1.38 -5.16 4.80
C THR A 84 0.00 -4.73 4.31
N SER A 85 0.85 -5.68 3.90
CA SER A 85 2.18 -5.41 3.34
C SER A 85 2.10 -4.59 2.05
N GLY A 86 1.16 -4.92 1.16
CA GLY A 86 0.86 -4.14 -0.04
C GLY A 86 0.44 -2.71 0.29
N SER A 87 -0.47 -2.53 1.25
CA SER A 87 -0.90 -1.19 1.68
C SER A 87 0.27 -0.35 2.22
N LEU A 88 1.13 -0.93 3.06
CA LEU A 88 2.32 -0.26 3.58
C LEU A 88 3.31 0.10 2.46
N LEU A 89 3.52 -0.79 1.51
CA LEU A 89 4.37 -0.55 0.33
C LEU A 89 3.84 0.62 -0.51
N GLY A 90 2.54 0.63 -0.78
CA GLY A 90 1.86 1.71 -1.49
C GLY A 90 2.05 3.08 -0.82
N ALA A 91 1.82 3.12 0.49
CA ALA A 91 2.01 4.33 1.28
C ALA A 91 3.47 4.80 1.26
N ARG A 92 4.43 3.87 1.35
CA ARG A 92 5.86 4.17 1.24
C ARG A 92 6.23 4.74 -0.12
N ILE A 93 5.71 4.19 -1.21
CA ILE A 93 5.93 4.70 -2.58
C ILE A 93 5.38 6.13 -2.72
N ALA A 94 4.16 6.38 -2.25
CA ALA A 94 3.55 7.71 -2.26
C ALA A 94 4.41 8.73 -1.49
N TRP A 95 4.93 8.34 -0.33
CA TRP A 95 5.79 9.18 0.49
C TRP A 95 7.12 9.51 -0.22
N LEU A 96 7.79 8.50 -0.81
CA LEU A 96 9.03 8.70 -1.57
C LEU A 96 8.82 9.67 -2.75
N ARG A 97 7.70 9.56 -3.48
CA ARG A 97 7.36 10.50 -4.55
C ARG A 97 7.07 11.91 -4.02
N GLY A 98 6.39 12.01 -2.88
CA GLY A 98 6.12 13.29 -2.22
C GLY A 98 7.38 14.04 -1.77
N GLN A 99 8.46 13.33 -1.47
CA GLN A 99 9.78 13.91 -1.15
C GLN A 99 10.59 14.35 -2.37
N ALA A 100 10.29 13.85 -3.57
CA ALA A 100 10.94 14.32 -4.80
C ALA A 100 10.32 15.63 -5.32
N ALA A 101 9.05 15.90 -5.01
CA ALA A 101 8.32 17.11 -5.40
C ALA A 101 8.56 18.44 -4.63
N PRO A 102 9.25 18.55 -3.46
CA PRO A 102 9.32 19.79 -2.68
C PRO A 102 10.27 20.89 -3.18
N ASP A 103 11.39 20.55 -3.80
CA ASP A 103 12.46 21.53 -4.05
C ASP A 103 12.34 22.20 -5.43
N ASP A 104 11.95 21.45 -6.46
CA ASP A 104 11.92 21.94 -7.84
C ASP A 104 10.84 23.00 -8.09
N LEU A 105 9.69 22.87 -7.43
CA LEU A 105 8.55 23.77 -7.65
C LEU A 105 8.74 25.12 -6.93
N ARG A 106 9.45 25.12 -5.79
CA ARG A 106 9.85 26.35 -5.07
C ARG A 106 10.96 27.10 -5.81
N ALA A 107 11.93 26.37 -6.36
CA ALA A 107 12.99 26.95 -7.19
C ALA A 107 12.44 27.59 -8.49
N ARG A 108 11.40 26.99 -9.10
CA ARG A 108 10.74 27.50 -10.30
C ARG A 108 9.81 28.70 -10.05
N THR A 109 9.16 28.76 -8.88
CA THR A 109 8.28 29.88 -8.50
C THR A 109 9.04 31.05 -7.90
N ALA A 110 10.24 30.84 -7.33
CA ALA A 110 11.19 31.89 -6.96
C ALA A 110 11.94 32.49 -8.16
N SER A 111 11.29 32.57 -9.33
CA SER A 111 11.84 33.22 -10.51
C SER A 111 12.00 34.74 -10.27
N PRO A 112 13.02 35.42 -10.85
CA PRO A 112 13.47 36.77 -10.48
C PRO A 112 12.44 37.91 -10.63
N ALA A 113 11.27 37.64 -11.22
CA ALA A 113 10.24 38.64 -11.53
C ALA A 113 9.70 39.37 -10.28
N SER A 114 9.82 38.78 -9.08
CA SER A 114 9.40 39.43 -7.82
C SER A 114 10.42 40.43 -7.26
N ARG A 115 11.64 40.49 -7.80
CA ARG A 115 12.71 41.40 -7.37
C ARG A 115 12.66 42.76 -8.07
N ALA A 116 12.00 42.84 -9.23
CA ALA A 116 11.89 44.06 -10.05
C ALA A 116 10.78 45.03 -9.60
N ILE A 117 9.90 44.61 -8.68
CA ILE A 117 8.80 45.45 -8.15
C ILE A 117 9.22 46.18 -6.85
N ARG A 118 10.45 45.94 -6.38
CA ARG A 118 10.97 46.45 -5.09
C ARG A 118 12.19 47.38 -5.20
N SER A 119 12.55 47.82 -6.41
CA SER A 119 13.58 48.84 -6.67
C SER A 119 12.95 50.08 -7.26
#